data_AF-A0A6A1QJH8-F1
#
_entry.id   AF-A0A6A1QJH8-F1
#
_cell.length_a   1.000
_cell.length_b   1.000
_cell.length_c   1.000
_cell.angle_alpha   90.00
_cell.angle_beta   90.00
_cell.angle_gamma   90.00
#
_symmetry.space_group_name_H-M   'P 1'
#
loop_
_entity.id
_entity.type
_entity.pdbx_description
1 polymer ?
#
loop_
_entity_poly.entity_id
_entity_poly.type
_entity_poly.pdbx_seq_one_letter_code
_entity_poly.pdbx_strand_id
1 'polypeptide(L)'
;VCSSFATGPRQYDGTFYEFHTYYVKPSKMNEFLENVKKNIHLRTAHSELVGFWTVEFGGRMNKVFHIWKYDNFAHRTEVQKALAKDKEWQEQFLIPNLALTDKQESEITYLVPWCKLEKPPKDGVYELATFQMKPGGPALWGDPFKRAVHAHVNQGYTKLVGVFHAEYGILNRGTVVHLFYEIA
;
A
#
# COMPACT_ATOMS: atom_id res chain seq x y z
N VAL A 1 19.16 19.20 13.39
CA VAL A 1 19.53 19.33 11.97
C VAL A 1 18.71 18.30 11.21
N CYS A 2 17.73 18.73 10.43
CA CYS A 2 16.77 17.86 9.75
C CYS A 2 17.28 17.63 8.32
N SER A 3 17.83 16.45 8.04
CA SER A 3 18.42 16.15 6.72
C SER A 3 17.35 16.14 5.63
N SER A 4 17.59 16.92 4.58
CA SER A 4 16.73 17.11 3.41
C SER A 4 16.94 16.00 2.38
N PHE A 5 16.16 14.93 2.46
CA PHE A 5 16.09 13.91 1.39
C PHE A 5 14.81 13.99 0.54
N ALA A 6 13.90 14.92 0.83
CA ALA A 6 12.67 15.09 0.06
C ALA A 6 12.95 15.78 -1.28
N THR A 7 12.43 15.20 -2.38
CA THR A 7 12.69 15.66 -3.76
C THR A 7 11.55 16.51 -4.33
N GLY A 8 10.68 17.06 -3.48
CA GLY A 8 9.55 17.90 -3.89
C GLY A 8 9.07 18.83 -2.77
N PRO A 9 8.07 19.69 -3.04
CA PRO A 9 7.43 20.49 -1.98
C PRO A 9 7.00 19.52 -0.88
N ARG A 10 7.44 19.80 0.36
CA ARG A 10 7.07 19.02 1.54
C ARG A 10 5.59 18.71 1.46
N GLN A 11 5.24 17.43 1.57
CA GLN A 11 3.87 17.09 1.90
C GLN A 11 3.53 17.79 3.21
N TYR A 12 2.72 18.85 3.11
CA TYR A 12 2.45 19.75 4.22
C TYR A 12 1.61 19.08 5.31
N ASP A 13 0.93 17.99 5.00
CA ASP A 13 0.03 17.24 5.87
C ASP A 13 0.71 16.12 6.68
N GLY A 14 1.97 15.78 6.37
CA GLY A 14 2.73 14.73 7.05
C GLY A 14 2.16 13.31 6.88
N THR A 15 1.04 13.17 6.16
CA THR A 15 0.30 11.92 5.99
C THR A 15 1.02 11.03 5.00
N PHE A 16 1.24 9.78 5.38
CA PHE A 16 1.89 8.81 4.52
C PHE A 16 1.20 7.46 4.55
N TYR A 17 1.56 6.65 3.56
CA TYR A 17 0.98 5.35 3.30
C TYR A 17 2.09 4.31 3.34
N GLU A 18 1.95 3.35 4.25
CA GLU A 18 2.88 2.25 4.37
C GLU A 18 2.37 1.07 3.55
N PHE A 19 3.10 0.75 2.50
CA PHE A 19 2.88 -0.44 1.70
C PHE A 19 3.53 -1.62 2.38
N HIS A 20 2.82 -2.72 2.47
CA HIS A 20 3.37 -3.98 2.93
C HIS A 20 3.10 -5.05 1.88
N THR A 21 4.14 -5.83 1.60
CA THR A 21 4.08 -6.96 0.68
C THR A 21 4.58 -8.20 1.39
N TYR A 22 3.71 -9.19 1.57
CA TYR A 22 4.06 -10.45 2.21
C TYR A 22 4.08 -11.57 1.18
N TYR A 23 5.12 -12.40 1.26
CA TYR A 23 5.26 -13.61 0.46
C TYR A 23 4.89 -14.79 1.36
N VAL A 24 3.72 -15.35 1.11
CA VAL A 24 3.16 -16.47 1.87
C VAL A 24 3.66 -17.78 1.28
N LYS A 25 3.87 -18.78 2.12
CA LYS A 25 4.32 -20.11 1.68
C LYS A 25 3.31 -20.74 0.69
N PRO A 26 3.76 -21.41 -0.40
CA PRO A 26 2.91 -21.91 -1.50
C PRO A 26 1.75 -22.88 -1.20
N SER A 27 1.48 -23.25 0.05
CA SER A 27 0.32 -24.05 0.46
C SER A 27 -0.44 -23.44 1.64
N LYS A 28 -0.02 -22.25 2.09
CA LYS A 28 -0.48 -21.61 3.32
C LYS A 28 -1.33 -20.38 3.08
N MET A 29 -1.58 -20.01 1.82
CA MET A 29 -2.37 -18.82 1.48
C MET A 29 -3.77 -18.86 2.09
N ASN A 30 -4.51 -19.97 1.95
CA ASN A 30 -5.85 -20.08 2.50
C ASN A 30 -5.86 -19.95 4.03
N GLU A 31 -4.92 -20.63 4.71
CA GLU A 31 -4.75 -20.55 6.17
C GLU A 31 -4.44 -19.11 6.63
N PHE A 32 -3.54 -18.43 5.90
CA PHE A 32 -3.20 -17.04 6.15
C PHE A 32 -4.40 -16.10 5.96
N LEU A 33 -5.16 -16.25 4.87
CA LEU A 33 -6.31 -15.39 4.57
C LEU A 33 -7.46 -15.59 5.56
N GLU A 34 -7.74 -16.82 5.99
CA GLU A 34 -8.74 -17.08 7.03
C GLU A 34 -8.34 -16.41 8.35
N ASN A 35 -7.07 -16.48 8.73
CA ASN A 35 -6.58 -15.80 9.93
C ASN A 35 -6.68 -14.28 9.80
N VAL A 36 -6.34 -13.73 8.63
CA VAL A 36 -6.52 -12.30 8.33
C VAL A 36 -7.99 -11.91 8.47
N LYS A 37 -8.90 -12.61 7.80
CA LYS A 37 -10.34 -12.32 7.85
C LYS A 37 -10.88 -12.33 9.28
N LYS A 38 -10.41 -13.27 10.10
CA LYS A 38 -10.82 -13.38 11.50
C LYS A 38 -10.28 -12.23 12.35
N ASN A 39 -9.00 -11.86 12.20
CA ASN A 39 -8.27 -11.10 13.21
C ASN A 39 -7.77 -9.73 12.73
N ILE A 40 -7.97 -9.33 11.47
CA ILE A 40 -7.51 -8.03 10.96
C ILE A 40 -8.14 -6.84 11.69
N HIS A 41 -9.34 -7.04 12.25
CA HIS A 41 -10.08 -6.03 12.99
C HIS A 41 -9.28 -5.47 14.19
N LEU A 42 -8.44 -6.31 14.81
CA LEU A 42 -7.54 -5.94 15.90
C LEU A 42 -6.56 -4.84 15.46
N ARG A 43 -6.01 -4.91 14.25
CA ARG A 43 -5.14 -3.84 13.73
C ARG A 43 -5.92 -2.65 13.20
N THR A 44 -7.07 -2.85 12.57
CA THR A 44 -7.88 -1.72 12.07
C THR A 44 -8.48 -0.87 13.19
N ALA A 45 -8.50 -1.38 14.42
CA ALA A 45 -8.82 -0.57 15.61
C ALA A 45 -7.75 0.47 15.94
N HIS A 46 -6.51 0.29 15.44
CA HIS A 46 -5.38 1.19 15.69
C HIS A 46 -4.97 2.02 14.48
N SER A 47 -5.12 1.51 13.26
CA SER A 47 -4.76 2.25 12.06
C SER A 47 -5.71 2.01 10.88
N GLU A 48 -5.79 2.99 9.98
CA GLU A 48 -6.68 2.95 8.82
C GLU A 48 -6.10 2.02 7.73
N LEU A 49 -6.86 0.97 7.39
CA LEU A 49 -6.58 0.11 6.25
C LEU A 49 -7.21 0.70 4.99
N VAL A 50 -6.36 1.09 4.03
CA VAL A 50 -6.81 1.62 2.73
C VAL A 50 -7.29 0.50 1.82
N GLY A 51 -6.59 -0.64 1.84
CA GLY A 51 -7.01 -1.85 1.16
C GLY A 51 -6.04 -3.00 1.34
N PHE A 52 -6.53 -4.20 1.01
CA PHE A 52 -5.85 -5.47 1.20
C PHE A 52 -6.21 -6.40 0.03
N TRP A 53 -5.20 -6.96 -0.62
CA TRP A 53 -5.37 -7.74 -1.84
C TRP A 53 -4.47 -8.98 -1.85
N THR A 54 -4.96 -10.07 -2.43
CA THR A 54 -4.12 -11.15 -2.95
C THR A 54 -3.66 -10.79 -4.36
N VAL A 55 -2.44 -11.16 -4.72
CA VAL A 55 -1.93 -10.97 -6.07
C VAL A 55 -2.06 -12.28 -6.84
N GLU A 56 -3.00 -12.29 -7.77
CA GLU A 56 -3.32 -13.44 -8.63
C GLU A 56 -2.41 -13.52 -9.86
N PHE A 57 -2.12 -12.37 -10.49
CA PHE A 57 -1.38 -12.30 -11.75
C PHE A 57 -0.23 -11.28 -11.67
N GLY A 58 0.82 -11.50 -12.47
CA GLY A 58 1.95 -10.58 -12.59
C GLY A 58 3.05 -10.81 -11.54
N GLY A 59 4.05 -11.62 -11.91
CA GLY A 59 5.24 -11.88 -11.10
C GLY A 59 5.12 -13.09 -10.17
N ARG A 60 5.66 -12.98 -8.95
CA ARG A 60 5.67 -14.08 -7.96
C ARG A 60 4.28 -14.24 -7.32
N MET A 61 3.73 -15.46 -7.44
CA MET A 61 2.47 -15.88 -6.81
C MET A 61 2.61 -16.04 -5.29
N ASN A 62 1.48 -16.26 -4.61
CA ASN A 62 1.37 -16.37 -3.14
C ASN A 62 1.80 -15.08 -2.43
N LYS A 63 1.37 -13.94 -2.97
CA LYS A 63 1.73 -12.63 -2.48
C LYS A 63 0.49 -11.88 -2.03
N VAL A 64 0.59 -11.23 -0.88
CA VAL A 64 -0.44 -10.33 -0.34
C VAL A 64 0.13 -8.92 -0.33
N PHE A 65 -0.68 -7.96 -0.73
CA PHE A 65 -0.35 -6.54 -0.72
C PHE A 65 -1.40 -5.76 0.06
N HIS A 66 -0.97 -4.86 0.94
CA HIS A 66 -1.90 -4.02 1.68
C HIS A 66 -1.30 -2.66 2.04
N ILE A 67 -2.18 -1.67 2.18
CA ILE A 67 -1.81 -0.26 2.38
C ILE A 67 -2.40 0.23 3.70
N TRP A 68 -1.55 0.77 4.58
CA TRP A 68 -1.95 1.41 5.84
C TRP A 68 -1.68 2.91 5.80
N LYS A 69 -2.63 3.72 6.23
CA LYS A 69 -2.48 5.18 6.30
C LYS A 69 -2.09 5.60 7.72
N TYR A 70 -1.18 6.56 7.80
CA TYR A 70 -0.78 7.23 9.05
C TYR A 70 -0.72 8.73 8.85
N ASP A 71 -1.17 9.49 9.85
CA ASP A 71 -1.16 10.95 9.78
C ASP A 71 0.26 11.53 9.83
N ASN A 72 1.19 10.82 10.48
CA ASN A 72 2.62 11.14 10.57
C ASN A 72 3.40 10.01 11.27
N PHE A 73 4.72 10.17 11.40
CA PHE A 73 5.61 9.17 11.99
C PHE A 73 5.39 8.96 13.51
N ALA A 74 4.90 9.98 14.22
CA ALA A 74 4.59 9.85 15.64
C ALA A 74 3.34 8.97 15.80
N HIS A 75 2.28 9.21 15.03
CA HIS A 75 1.09 8.35 14.98
C HIS A 75 1.47 6.90 14.64
N ARG A 76 2.30 6.65 13.59
CA ARG A 76 2.79 5.30 13.30
C ARG A 76 3.51 4.65 14.49
N THR A 77 4.33 5.41 15.21
CA THR A 77 5.05 4.92 16.39
C THR A 77 4.11 4.54 17.52
N GLU A 78 3.06 5.34 17.75
CA GLU A 78 2.03 5.05 18.74
C GLU A 78 1.24 3.79 18.40
N VAL A 79 0.84 3.62 17.14
CA VAL A 79 0.18 2.40 16.66
C VAL A 79 1.05 1.17 16.89
N GLN A 80 2.35 1.24 16.55
CA GLN A 80 3.26 0.12 16.79
C GLN A 80 3.40 -0.23 18.27
N LYS A 81 3.46 0.78 19.15
CA LYS A 81 3.49 0.56 20.61
C LYS A 81 2.20 -0.05 21.12
N ALA A 82 1.04 0.35 20.58
CA ALA A 82 -0.25 -0.22 20.94
C ALA A 82 -0.33 -1.69 20.52
N LEU A 83 -0.01 -2.00 19.26
CA LEU A 83 0.01 -3.37 18.73
C LEU A 83 1.00 -4.28 19.46
N ALA A 84 2.13 -3.75 19.93
CA ALA A 84 3.09 -4.51 20.72
C ALA A 84 2.56 -4.89 22.12
N LYS A 85 1.59 -4.15 22.65
CA LYS A 85 0.95 -4.41 23.95
C LYS A 85 -0.35 -5.22 23.83
N ASP A 86 -0.97 -5.23 22.66
CA ASP A 86 -2.16 -6.00 22.37
C ASP A 86 -1.83 -7.49 22.25
N LYS A 87 -2.11 -8.25 23.32
CA LYS A 87 -1.84 -9.69 23.36
C LYS A 87 -2.65 -10.47 22.34
N GLU A 88 -3.90 -10.08 22.07
CA GLU A 88 -4.74 -10.78 21.10
C GLU A 88 -4.17 -10.60 19.70
N TRP A 89 -3.72 -9.39 19.34
CA TRP A 89 -3.02 -9.17 18.09
C TRP A 89 -1.74 -10.01 17.98
N GLN A 90 -0.92 -10.04 19.04
CA GLN A 90 0.34 -10.79 19.04
C GLN A 90 0.09 -12.30 18.87
N GLU A 91 -0.78 -12.88 19.69
CA GLU A 91 -0.99 -14.33 19.79
C GLU A 91 -1.89 -14.87 18.68
N GLN A 92 -2.93 -14.13 18.30
CA GLN A 92 -3.94 -14.62 17.35
C GLN A 92 -3.63 -14.22 15.91
N PHE A 93 -2.95 -13.09 15.67
CA PHE A 93 -2.61 -12.65 14.32
C PHE A 93 -1.12 -12.78 14.02
N LEU A 94 -0.26 -12.09 14.77
CA LEU A 94 1.14 -11.89 14.38
C LEU A 94 1.94 -13.19 14.39
N ILE A 95 1.97 -13.89 15.53
CA ILE A 95 2.77 -15.11 15.69
C ILE A 95 2.35 -16.22 14.70
N PRO A 96 1.04 -16.53 14.54
CA PRO A 96 0.61 -17.52 13.55
C PRO A 96 0.99 -17.13 12.12
N ASN A 97 0.74 -15.87 11.72
CA ASN A 97 1.01 -15.42 10.35
C ASN A 97 2.51 -15.34 10.04
N LEU A 98 3.38 -15.08 11.03
CA LEU A 98 4.83 -15.13 10.87
C LEU A 98 5.30 -16.53 10.44
N ALA A 99 4.72 -17.60 10.99
CA ALA A 99 5.07 -18.97 10.61
C ALA A 99 4.67 -19.33 9.16
N LEU A 100 3.66 -18.64 8.61
CA LEU A 100 3.14 -18.87 7.26
C LEU A 100 3.85 -18.01 6.18
N THR A 101 4.65 -17.03 6.60
CA THR A 101 5.25 -16.02 5.72
C THR A 101 6.75 -16.25 5.54
N ASP A 102 7.24 -16.25 4.29
CA ASP A 102 8.67 -16.41 3.98
C ASP A 102 9.42 -15.07 3.99
N LYS A 103 8.75 -13.99 3.57
CA LYS A 103 9.36 -12.67 3.42
C LYS A 103 8.31 -11.59 3.61
N GLN A 104 8.72 -10.50 4.26
CA GLN A 104 7.93 -9.28 4.39
C GLN A 104 8.75 -8.09 3.89
N GLU A 105 8.11 -7.23 3.12
CA GLU A 105 8.67 -5.96 2.66
C GLU A 105 7.73 -4.83 3.09
N SER A 106 8.29 -3.73 3.58
CA SER A 106 7.55 -2.51 3.89
C SER A 106 8.20 -1.31 3.21
N GLU A 107 7.38 -0.37 2.77
CA GLU A 107 7.80 0.84 2.07
C GLU A 107 6.92 2.02 2.47
N ILE A 108 7.55 3.18 2.67
CA ILE A 108 6.84 4.42 3.00
C ILE A 108 6.64 5.21 1.72
N THR A 109 5.38 5.49 1.44
CA THR A 109 4.94 6.15 0.23
C THR A 109 4.04 7.32 0.55
N TYR A 110 3.90 8.16 -0.45
CA TYR A 110 3.28 9.46 -0.35
C TYR A 110 2.34 9.63 -1.53
N LEU A 111 1.11 10.08 -1.27
CA LEU A 111 0.15 10.35 -2.35
C LEU A 111 0.65 11.53 -3.18
N VAL A 112 0.65 11.38 -4.50
CA VAL A 112 1.04 12.49 -5.38
C VAL A 112 0.04 13.65 -5.25
N PRO A 113 0.48 14.93 -5.29
CA PRO A 113 -0.37 16.08 -4.93
C PRO A 113 -1.67 16.24 -5.75
N TRP A 114 -1.69 15.70 -6.97
CA TRP A 114 -2.84 15.80 -7.86
C TRP A 114 -3.83 14.63 -7.75
N CYS A 115 -3.49 13.59 -6.98
CA CYS A 115 -4.34 12.43 -6.78
C CYS A 115 -5.16 12.60 -5.50
N LYS A 116 -6.43 12.19 -5.55
CA LYS A 116 -7.27 12.01 -4.37
C LYS A 116 -7.46 10.51 -4.18
N LEU A 117 -7.18 10.03 -2.97
CA LEU A 117 -7.37 8.62 -2.65
C LEU A 117 -8.85 8.30 -2.63
N GLU A 118 -9.27 7.35 -3.46
CA GLU A 118 -10.61 6.83 -3.49
C GLU A 118 -10.68 5.56 -2.63
N LYS A 119 -11.79 5.35 -1.91
CA LYS A 119 -12.00 4.08 -1.21
C LYS A 119 -12.35 3.00 -2.24
N PRO A 120 -11.55 1.95 -2.39
CA PRO A 120 -11.86 0.87 -3.32
C PRO A 120 -13.16 0.15 -2.89
N PRO A 121 -14.04 -0.25 -3.83
CA PRO A 121 -15.12 -1.20 -3.57
C PRO A 121 -14.59 -2.49 -2.92
N LYS A 122 -15.45 -3.20 -2.19
CA LYS A 122 -15.02 -4.45 -1.52
C LYS A 122 -14.61 -5.54 -2.52
N ASP A 123 -15.32 -5.61 -3.65
CA ASP A 123 -15.14 -6.65 -4.66
C ASP A 123 -14.66 -6.02 -5.99
N GLY A 124 -13.82 -6.74 -6.72
CA GLY A 124 -13.32 -6.32 -8.04
C GLY A 124 -11.88 -6.77 -8.33
N VAL A 125 -11.47 -6.62 -9.58
CA VAL A 125 -10.09 -6.88 -10.02
C VAL A 125 -9.31 -5.58 -9.99
N TYR A 126 -8.13 -5.61 -9.36
CA TYR A 126 -7.27 -4.45 -9.21
C TYR A 126 -5.94 -4.66 -9.92
N GLU A 127 -5.44 -3.61 -10.56
CA GLU A 127 -4.08 -3.57 -11.07
C GLU A 127 -3.21 -2.75 -10.13
N LEU A 128 -2.09 -3.33 -9.72
CA LEU A 128 -1.01 -2.65 -9.03
C LEU A 128 0.13 -2.43 -10.03
N ALA A 129 0.17 -1.26 -10.67
CA ALA A 129 1.22 -0.91 -11.62
C ALA A 129 2.37 -0.19 -10.89
N THR A 130 3.60 -0.62 -11.12
CA THR A 130 4.80 -0.06 -10.48
C THR A 130 5.83 0.35 -11.51
N PHE A 131 6.27 1.60 -11.46
CA PHE A 131 7.17 2.24 -12.40
C PHE A 131 8.44 2.70 -11.69
N GLN A 132 9.60 2.46 -12.30
CA GLN A 132 10.83 3.14 -11.91
C GLN A 132 10.87 4.51 -12.58
N MET A 133 10.90 5.55 -11.76
CA MET A 133 10.86 6.94 -12.18
C MET A 133 12.27 7.54 -12.17
N LYS A 134 12.44 8.65 -12.90
CA LYS A 134 13.66 9.45 -12.82
C LYS A 134 13.79 10.05 -11.41
N PRO A 135 15.00 10.10 -10.83
CA PRO A 135 15.24 10.82 -9.59
C PRO A 135 14.81 12.28 -9.67
N GLY A 136 14.32 12.82 -8.56
CA GLY A 136 13.77 14.19 -8.50
C GLY A 136 12.26 14.25 -8.22
N GLY A 137 11.62 13.11 -7.96
CA GLY A 137 10.27 13.04 -7.41
C GLY A 137 9.18 13.61 -8.34
N PRO A 138 7.95 13.76 -7.82
CA PRO A 138 6.82 14.28 -8.59
C PRO A 138 7.05 15.67 -9.19
N ALA A 139 8.00 16.45 -8.67
CA ALA A 139 8.38 17.74 -9.25
C ALA A 139 8.91 17.60 -10.70
N LEU A 140 9.58 16.48 -11.01
CA LEU A 140 10.15 16.24 -12.34
C LEU A 140 9.17 15.50 -13.27
N TRP A 141 8.45 14.51 -12.76
CA TRP A 141 7.65 13.60 -13.59
C TRP A 141 6.14 13.66 -13.32
N GLY A 142 5.69 14.44 -12.32
CA GLY A 142 4.30 14.44 -11.86
C GLY A 142 3.28 14.82 -12.94
N ASP A 143 3.53 15.90 -13.67
CA ASP A 143 2.64 16.37 -14.75
C ASP A 143 2.56 15.40 -15.95
N PRO A 144 3.68 14.94 -16.55
CA PRO A 144 3.60 13.96 -17.62
C PRO A 144 2.98 12.64 -17.16
N PHE A 145 3.24 12.21 -15.91
CA PHE A 145 2.64 10.99 -15.39
C PHE A 145 1.14 11.13 -15.15
N LYS A 146 0.68 12.28 -14.62
CA LYS A 146 -0.74 12.60 -14.50
C LYS A 146 -1.47 12.48 -15.84
N ARG A 147 -0.88 13.02 -16.92
CA ARG A 147 -1.46 12.91 -18.27
C ARG A 147 -1.57 11.45 -18.72
N ALA A 148 -0.53 10.64 -18.50
CA ALA A 148 -0.54 9.23 -18.87
C ALA A 148 -1.62 8.43 -18.09
N VAL A 149 -1.72 8.64 -16.78
CA VAL A 149 -2.74 7.99 -15.94
C VAL A 149 -4.14 8.39 -16.38
N HIS A 150 -4.40 9.69 -16.60
CA HIS A 150 -5.72 10.13 -17.07
C HIS A 150 -6.06 9.62 -18.47
N ALA A 151 -5.09 9.51 -19.38
CA ALA A 151 -5.33 8.93 -20.70
C ALA A 151 -5.80 7.47 -20.62
N HIS A 152 -5.30 6.70 -19.64
CA HIS A 152 -5.74 5.33 -19.36
C HIS A 152 -7.14 5.30 -18.73
N VAL A 153 -7.38 6.10 -17.70
CA VAL A 153 -8.69 6.18 -17.01
C VAL A 153 -9.80 6.63 -17.96
N ASN A 154 -9.51 7.58 -18.86
CA ASN A 154 -10.48 8.13 -19.80
C ASN A 154 -10.96 7.14 -20.87
N GLN A 155 -10.34 5.95 -20.98
CA GLN A 155 -10.87 4.86 -21.81
C GLN A 155 -12.12 4.21 -21.22
N GLY A 156 -12.46 4.50 -19.96
CA GLY A 156 -13.73 4.10 -19.34
C GLY A 156 -13.77 2.71 -18.71
N TYR A 157 -12.72 1.90 -18.87
CA TYR A 157 -12.67 0.53 -18.30
C TYR A 157 -11.94 0.44 -16.95
N THR A 158 -11.39 1.55 -16.43
CA THR A 158 -10.77 1.59 -15.09
C THR A 158 -11.24 2.78 -14.27
N LYS A 159 -11.13 2.65 -12.95
CA LYS A 159 -11.19 3.76 -11.99
C LYS A 159 -9.87 3.84 -11.22
N LEU A 160 -9.32 5.04 -11.15
CA LEU A 160 -8.13 5.30 -10.34
C LEU A 160 -8.46 5.24 -8.85
N VAL A 161 -7.73 4.41 -8.10
CA VAL A 161 -7.83 4.32 -6.63
C VAL A 161 -6.84 5.27 -5.98
N GLY A 162 -5.57 5.21 -6.39
CA GLY A 162 -4.52 6.04 -5.82
C GLY A 162 -3.22 6.00 -6.62
N VAL A 163 -2.45 7.10 -6.53
CA VAL A 163 -1.12 7.22 -7.13
C VAL A 163 -0.14 7.67 -6.07
N PHE A 164 0.90 6.87 -5.88
CA PHE A 164 1.85 7.02 -4.79
C PHE A 164 3.28 7.12 -5.34
N HIS A 165 4.14 7.80 -4.60
CA HIS A 165 5.58 7.79 -4.82
C HIS A 165 6.32 7.45 -3.54
N ALA A 166 7.43 6.72 -3.68
CA ALA A 166 8.27 6.36 -2.55
C ALA A 166 9.42 7.36 -2.36
N GLU A 167 9.62 7.80 -1.12
CA GLU A 167 10.83 8.54 -0.70
C GLU A 167 11.73 7.70 0.22
N TYR A 168 11.22 6.60 0.78
CA TYR A 168 11.99 5.68 1.63
C TYR A 168 11.69 4.22 1.24
N GLY A 169 12.74 3.45 0.94
CA GLY A 169 12.63 2.11 0.36
C GLY A 169 13.42 2.00 -0.94
N ILE A 170 12.89 1.32 -1.96
CA ILE A 170 13.47 1.37 -3.32
C ILE A 170 13.15 2.76 -3.89
N LEU A 171 14.13 3.66 -3.80
CA LEU A 171 13.98 5.06 -4.17
C LEU A 171 13.52 5.24 -5.63
N ASN A 172 12.74 6.30 -5.87
CA ASN A 172 12.25 6.71 -7.19
C ASN A 172 11.24 5.74 -7.82
N ARG A 173 10.38 5.13 -7.02
CA ARG A 173 9.29 4.29 -7.53
C ARG A 173 7.95 5.02 -7.50
N GLY A 174 7.21 4.96 -8.61
CA GLY A 174 5.82 5.39 -8.69
C GLY A 174 4.92 4.16 -8.72
N THR A 175 3.88 4.13 -7.90
CA THR A 175 2.93 3.01 -7.85
C THR A 175 1.51 3.53 -8.05
N VAL A 176 0.76 2.87 -8.92
CA VAL A 176 -0.62 3.19 -9.27
C VAL A 176 -1.50 1.99 -8.95
N VAL A 177 -2.64 2.24 -8.30
CA VAL A 177 -3.68 1.24 -8.07
C VAL A 177 -4.90 1.61 -8.90
N HIS A 178 -5.29 0.74 -9.82
CA HIS A 178 -6.52 0.86 -10.60
C HIS A 178 -7.51 -0.24 -10.20
N LEU A 179 -8.79 0.10 -10.20
CA LEU A 179 -9.89 -0.86 -10.24
C LEU A 179 -10.28 -1.06 -11.71
N PHE A 180 -10.41 -2.31 -12.15
CA PHE A 180 -10.91 -2.67 -13.48
C PHE A 180 -12.37 -3.10 -13.38
N TYR A 181 -13.18 -2.70 -14.37
CA TYR A 181 -14.54 -3.20 -14.54
C TYR A 181 -14.52 -4.43 -15.46
N GLU A 182 -15.36 -5.44 -15.17
CA GLU A 182 -15.63 -6.49 -16.16
C GLU A 182 -16.40 -5.86 -17.33
N ILE A 183 -15.86 -6.01 -18.55
CA ILE A 183 -16.57 -5.65 -19.77
C ILE A 183 -17.46 -6.85 -20.09
N ALA A 184 -18.77 -6.67 -20.01
CA ALA A 184 -19.78 -7.65 -20.43
C ALA A 184 -19.80 -7.80 -21.97
#